data_AF-A0A2E9RA80-F1
#
_entry.id   AF-A0A2E9RA80-F1
#
_cell.length_a   1.000
_cell.length_b   1.000
_cell.length_c   1.000
_cell.angle_alpha   90.00
_cell.angle_beta   90.00
_cell.angle_gamma   90.00
#
_symmetry.space_group_name_H-M   'P 1'
#
loop_
_entity.id
_entity.type
_entity.pdbx_description
1 polymer ?
#
loop_
_entity_poly.entity_id
_entity_poly.type
_entity_poly.pdbx_seq_one_letter_code
_entity_poly.pdbx_strand_id
1 'polypeptide(L)' 'MERLACIRRDSLDWLAGTAWHSLEVVDKLEQRTGKPVVTSNQVLVWATFLKAGVQQPIHGYGKLLE' A
#
# COMPACT_ATOMS: atom_id res chain seq x y z
N MET A 1 -6.45 -4.08 18.81
CA MET A 1 -5.18 -4.13 18.07
C MET A 1 -5.41 -4.97 16.83
N GLU A 2 -5.94 -4.36 15.77
CA GLU A 2 -6.32 -5.07 14.55
C GLU A 2 -5.06 -5.55 13.82
N ARG A 3 -5.02 -6.85 13.51
CA ARG A 3 -3.88 -7.48 12.83
C ARG A 3 -3.85 -7.00 11.37
N LEU A 4 -3.00 -6.02 11.07
CA LEU A 4 -2.67 -5.61 9.71
C LEU A 4 -2.02 -6.78 8.96
N ALA A 5 -2.50 -7.07 7.76
CA ALA A 5 -1.89 -8.06 6.89
C ALA A 5 -0.73 -7.41 6.12
N CYS A 6 0.49 -7.57 6.62
CA CYS A 6 1.69 -7.13 5.91
C CYS A 6 2.02 -8.14 4.80
N ILE A 7 1.96 -7.71 3.54
CA ILE A 7 2.46 -8.51 2.43
C ILE A 7 3.97 -8.35 2.38
N ARG A 8 4.68 -9.26 3.04
CA ARG A 8 6.12 -9.44 2.87
C ARG A 8 6.32 -10.70 2.04
N ARG A 9 6.49 -10.53 0.72
CA ARG A 9 6.87 -11.64 -0.17
C ARG A 9 8.36 -11.53 -0.48
N ASP A 10 9.13 -12.44 0.10
CA ASP A 10 10.52 -12.71 -0.25
C ASP A 10 10.56 -13.35 -1.65
N SER A 11 10.73 -12.55 -2.71
CA SER A 11 11.21 -13.04 -4.01
C SER A 11 11.68 -11.85 -4.87
N LEU A 12 13.00 -11.62 -4.91
CA LEU A 12 13.84 -11.25 -6.07
C LEU A 12 13.36 -10.32 -7.22
N ASP A 13 12.31 -9.52 -7.07
CA ASP A 13 11.88 -8.52 -8.07
C ASP A 13 12.49 -7.12 -7.83
N TRP A 14 13.74 -7.07 -7.33
CA TRP A 14 14.48 -5.83 -7.04
C TRP A 14 14.95 -5.10 -8.31
N LEU A 15 14.63 -5.57 -9.52
CA LEU A 15 15.07 -4.89 -10.73
C LEU A 15 14.13 -3.72 -11.07
N ALA A 16 14.49 -2.56 -10.51
CA ALA A 16 14.14 -1.23 -11.00
C ALA A 16 12.68 -0.76 -10.85
N GLY A 17 12.38 -0.07 -9.74
CA GLY A 17 11.61 1.18 -9.80
C GLY A 17 10.10 1.16 -10.09
N THR A 18 9.46 0.02 -10.37
CA THR A 18 8.03 -0.01 -10.74
C THR A 18 7.22 -1.08 -10.01
N ALA A 19 7.35 -1.16 -8.69
CA ALA A 19 6.42 -1.93 -7.86
C ALA A 19 5.04 -1.23 -7.68
N TRP A 20 4.63 -0.36 -8.62
CA TRP A 20 3.31 0.28 -8.68
C TRP A 20 2.18 -0.74 -8.78
N HIS A 21 2.41 -1.86 -9.46
CA HIS A 21 1.43 -2.96 -9.53
C HIS A 21 1.05 -3.52 -8.15
N SER A 22 1.92 -3.39 -7.14
CA SER A 22 1.56 -3.79 -5.78
C SER A 22 0.46 -2.91 -5.18
N LEU A 23 0.39 -1.63 -5.54
CA LEU A 23 -0.63 -0.68 -5.07
C LEU A 23 -2.01 -1.01 -5.63
N GLU A 24 -2.08 -1.34 -6.94
CA GLU A 24 -3.34 -1.68 -7.65
C GLU A 24 -3.98 -2.97 -7.14
N VAL A 25 -3.19 -3.85 -6.52
CA VAL A 25 -3.65 -5.13 -5.97
C VAL A 25 -4.07 -5.02 -4.51
N VAL A 26 -3.72 -3.94 -3.80
CA VAL A 26 -4.03 -3.80 -2.37
C VAL A 26 -5.53 -3.84 -2.13
N ASP A 27 -6.31 -3.01 -2.80
CA ASP A 27 -7.76 -2.94 -2.59
C ASP A 27 -8.43 -4.31 -2.87
N LYS A 28 -8.03 -4.99 -3.94
CA LYS A 28 -8.49 -6.36 -4.23
C LYS A 28 -8.10 -7.36 -3.14
N LEU A 29 -6.95 -7.20 -2.51
CA LEU A 29 -6.52 -8.06 -1.40
C LEU A 29 -7.24 -7.72 -0.09
N GLU A 30 -7.51 -6.45 0.19
CA GLU A 30 -8.32 -6.04 1.34
C GLU A 30 -9.75 -6.58 1.21
N GLN A 31 -10.35 -6.47 0.02
CA GLN A 31 -11.67 -7.05 -0.26
C GLN A 31 -11.70 -8.57 -0.10
N ARG A 32 -10.66 -9.27 -0.56
CA ARG A 32 -10.56 -10.74 -0.44
C ARG A 32 -10.26 -11.23 0.97
N THR A 33 -9.45 -10.49 1.73
CA THR A 33 -8.99 -10.92 3.06
C THR A 33 -9.81 -10.35 4.20
N GLY A 34 -10.61 -9.31 3.93
CA GLY A 34 -11.36 -8.55 4.93
C GLY A 34 -10.48 -7.81 5.93
N LYS A 35 -9.17 -7.68 5.63
CA LYS A 35 -8.18 -7.09 6.52
C LYS A 35 -7.47 -5.95 5.81
N PRO A 36 -7.09 -4.88 6.53
CA PRO A 36 -6.25 -3.86 5.95
C PRO A 36 -4.90 -4.44 5.53
N VAL A 37 -4.47 -4.09 4.33
CA VAL A 37 -3.24 -4.55 3.71
C VAL A 37 -2.34 -3.35 3.50
N VAL A 38 -1.09 -3.46 3.96
CA VAL A 38 -0.11 -2.39 3.84
C VAL A 38 1.12 -2.88 3.10
N THR A 39 1.58 -2.10 2.12
CA THR A 39 2.84 -2.31 1.39
C THR A 39 3.87 -1.24 1.74
N SER A 40 5.16 -1.56 1.57
CA SER A 40 6.26 -0.59 1.77
C SER A 40 6.12 0.64 0.87
N ASN A 41 5.61 0.46 -0.36
CA ASN A 41 5.38 1.56 -1.30
C ASN A 41 4.26 2.49 -0.84
N GLN A 42 3.16 1.97 -0.29
CA GLN A 42 2.09 2.82 0.27
C GLN A 42 2.62 3.66 1.43
N VAL A 43 3.43 3.06 2.30
CA VAL A 43 4.02 3.78 3.44
C VAL A 43 4.94 4.91 2.96
N LEU A 44 5.73 4.67 1.92
CA LEU A 44 6.58 5.69 1.30
C LEU A 44 5.76 6.83 0.69
N VAL A 45 4.71 6.52 -0.06
CA VAL A 45 3.79 7.52 -0.66
C VAL A 45 3.10 8.33 0.44
N TRP A 46 2.51 7.65 1.42
CA TRP A 46 1.85 8.27 2.57
C TRP A 46 2.79 9.19 3.35
N ALA A 47 4.00 8.73 3.66
CA ALA A 47 5.00 9.54 4.37
C ALA A 47 5.45 10.75 3.54
N THR A 48 5.53 10.61 2.20
CA THR A 48 5.87 11.71 1.30
C THR A 48 4.75 12.74 1.25
N PHE A 49 3.50 12.30 1.16
CA PHE A 49 2.32 13.17 1.12
C PHE A 49 2.14 13.93 2.44
N LEU A 50 2.33 13.26 3.57
CA LEU A 50 2.37 13.90 4.88
C LEU A 50 3.41 15.00 4.96
N LYS A 51 4.64 14.74 4.49
CA LYS A 51 5.71 15.75 4.46
C LYS A 51 5.43 16.89 3.49
N ALA A 52 4.72 16.62 2.40
CA ALA A 52 4.30 17.61 1.41
C ALA A 52 3.05 18.39 1.84
N GLY A 53 2.41 18.04 2.96
CA GLY A 53 1.16 18.66 3.41
C GLY A 53 -0.07 18.26 2.58
N VAL A 54 0.04 17.18 1.79
CA VAL A 54 -1.05 16.65 0.97
C VAL A 54 -1.87 15.68 1.81
N GLN A 55 -3.13 16.02 2.05
CA GLN A 55 -4.09 15.21 2.81
C GLN A 55 -5.24 14.69 1.94
N GLN A 56 -5.04 14.68 0.63
CA GLN A 56 -6.07 14.25 -0.31
C GLN A 56 -6.11 12.72 -0.34
N PRO A 57 -7.29 12.11 -0.13
CA PRO A 57 -7.43 10.67 -0.21
C PRO A 57 -7.25 10.19 -1.66
N ILE A 58 -6.55 9.06 -1.83
CA ILE A 58 -6.32 8.41 -3.11
C ILE A 58 -7.09 7.10 -3.15
N HIS A 59 -8.24 7.14 -3.82
CA HIS A 59 -9.13 5.99 -3.95
C HIS A 59 -8.52 4.86 -4.77
N GLY A 60 -8.87 3.61 -4.42
CA GLY A 60 -8.46 2.42 -5.17
C GLY A 60 -7.06 1.89 -4.86
N TYR A 61 -6.35 2.51 -3.91
CA TYR A 61 -5.03 2.08 -3.46
C TYR A 61 -5.02 1.60 -2.01
N GLY A 62 -6.15 1.12 -1.51
CA GLY A 62 -6.32 0.56 -0.17
C GLY A 62 -6.43 1.59 0.95
N LYS A 63 -6.88 1.12 2.12
CA LYS A 63 -7.29 1.96 3.26
C LYS A 63 -6.22 2.89 3.85
N LEU A 64 -4.94 2.69 3.55
CA LEU A 64 -3.87 3.56 4.07
C LEU A 64 -3.83 4.92 3.34
N LEU A 65 -4.22 4.94 2.07
CA LEU A 65 -4.15 6.13 1.22
C LEU A 65 -5.52 6.77 0.99
N GLU A 66 -6.61 6.11 1.41
CA GLU A 66 -7.97 6.65 1.45
C GLU A 66 -8.24 7.58 2.64
#